data_AF-A0A5N5WMY7-F1
#
_entry.id   AF-A0A5N5WMY7-F1
#
_cell.length_a   1.000
_cell.length_b   1.000
_cell.length_c   1.000
_cell.angle_alpha   90.00
_cell.angle_beta   90.00
_cell.angle_gamma   90.00
#
_symmetry.space_group_name_H-M   'P 1'
#
loop_
_entity.id
_entity.type
_entity.pdbx_description
1 polymer ?
#
loop_
_entity_poly.entity_id
_entity_poly.type
_entity_poly.pdbx_seq_one_letter_code
_entity_poly.pdbx_strand_id
1 'polypeptide(L)'
;MSGQSTASSAFLGLEGLHVFITGAASGIGRQAVREFLDQGCKVTALDLQALELPELQGEPYARLNVLKSDITDEESVRSSFVQASRRFGPINILIANAGITDESKDYPIWDLPLETWEKTYRVKVQGTFLTIKHFLRAARVSQQTLGKELDNLAIVLTGSETGKFGQEGHVEYASGKAGLQYGLVRSVKNEIVRLNSKARINAVAPGWVDTPMIEGRLDDPIEMWAEAQATVPLRKIAKPEDVARTMAFLASHRVAGHISGQCLSVDGGMEGRLIWKEDEIPKRTEGQVVHGESELVQSISRTILKPKLNKIRIAVSVDLDAVSGWLGTGHHPDNVLADYSSGFFAAKVGVPRLLRMLKKLNIADRCTWFIPGHSTESFPEEVQHVVESGCEIGLHGYAHEGAYQLTVEQEREVLTRCIDISTKLTGKKPVGYRAPLYQLRESTLDLLEEFGFEYDASLTDHDCHPFFAPKRPPLQPINFSLSASSWMHPIPPTTEDRRPLVCVPCNWYMEDMTPMQYLPHTHNSHGYTDVRVIENLWRDRFLWIRENEEDPIFPVLMHPDTSGMAHVIGMLERLLTWLKGWGDEVEFCQTGEIARWFRERELGV
;
A
#
# COMPACT_ATOMS: atom_id res chain seq x y z
N MET A 1 62.59 6.33 14.00
CA MET A 1 61.80 5.92 12.83
C MET A 1 61.21 4.55 13.11
N SER A 2 59.95 4.49 13.51
CA SER A 2 59.17 3.25 13.61
C SER A 2 57.91 3.48 12.82
N GLY A 3 57.88 2.98 11.58
CA GLY A 3 56.74 3.10 10.69
C GLY A 3 55.56 2.33 11.25
N GLN A 4 54.56 3.05 11.76
CA GLN A 4 53.22 2.50 11.88
C GLN A 4 52.66 2.39 10.46
N SER A 5 52.69 1.17 9.92
CA SER A 5 51.89 0.79 8.76
C SER A 5 50.42 1.06 9.10
N THR A 6 49.86 2.14 8.58
CA THR A 6 48.42 2.38 8.59
C THR A 6 47.78 1.32 7.70
N ALA A 7 47.46 0.16 8.26
CA ALA A 7 46.62 -0.83 7.61
C ALA A 7 45.33 -0.11 7.22
N SER A 8 45.03 -0.07 5.92
CA SER A 8 43.75 0.43 5.41
C SER A 8 42.64 -0.32 6.15
N SER A 9 41.84 0.37 6.97
CA SER A 9 40.70 -0.25 7.65
C SER A 9 39.74 -0.83 6.62
N ALA A 10 39.23 -2.04 6.84
CA ALA A 10 38.35 -2.65 5.86
C ALA A 10 37.05 -1.83 5.76
N PHE A 11 36.37 -1.93 4.61
CA PHE A 11 35.19 -1.11 4.31
C PHE A 11 34.10 -1.22 5.40
N LEU A 12 33.89 -2.43 5.94
CA LEU A 12 32.90 -2.66 6.99
C LEU A 12 33.40 -2.29 8.40
N GLY A 13 34.70 -2.18 8.63
CA GLY A 13 35.27 -1.85 9.95
C GLY A 13 34.85 -2.82 11.05
N LEU A 14 34.90 -4.13 10.74
CA LEU A 14 34.53 -5.21 11.65
C LEU A 14 35.75 -5.91 12.27
N GLU A 15 36.94 -5.63 11.76
CA GLU A 15 38.20 -6.26 12.14
C GLU A 15 38.39 -6.28 13.66
N GLY A 16 38.72 -7.45 14.22
CA GLY A 16 39.01 -7.64 15.64
C GLY A 16 37.79 -7.65 16.56
N LEU A 17 36.59 -7.34 16.07
CA LEU A 17 35.35 -7.45 16.84
C LEU A 17 35.01 -8.93 17.10
N HIS A 18 34.30 -9.17 18.21
CA HIS A 18 33.85 -10.51 18.57
C HIS A 18 32.39 -10.72 18.15
N VAL A 19 32.18 -11.74 17.32
CA VAL A 19 30.90 -12.14 16.75
C VAL A 19 30.48 -13.47 17.37
N PHE A 20 29.23 -13.55 17.82
CA PHE A 20 28.61 -14.79 18.30
C PHE A 20 27.53 -15.22 17.30
N ILE A 21 27.62 -16.45 16.78
CA ILE A 21 26.73 -16.96 15.73
C ILE A 21 26.03 -18.21 16.23
N THR A 22 24.69 -18.24 16.24
CA THR A 22 23.92 -19.46 16.53
C THR A 22 23.49 -20.17 15.25
N GLY A 23 23.33 -21.50 15.31
CA GLY A 23 23.03 -22.29 14.12
C GLY A 23 24.22 -22.33 13.16
N ALA A 24 25.44 -22.27 13.70
CA ALA A 24 26.66 -22.07 12.94
C ALA A 24 27.05 -23.25 12.04
N ALA A 25 26.49 -24.45 12.23
CA ALA A 25 26.73 -25.61 11.37
C ALA A 25 25.77 -25.69 10.17
N SER A 26 24.67 -24.92 10.19
CA SER A 26 23.70 -24.80 9.10
C SER A 26 24.29 -24.13 7.85
N GLY A 27 23.62 -24.24 6.68
CA GLY A 27 24.13 -23.67 5.42
C GLY A 27 24.44 -22.17 5.51
N ILE A 28 23.47 -21.35 5.95
CA ILE A 28 23.66 -19.90 6.16
C ILE A 28 24.63 -19.62 7.30
N GLY A 29 24.50 -20.32 8.43
CA GLY A 29 25.32 -20.08 9.61
C GLY A 29 26.81 -20.38 9.38
N ARG A 30 27.11 -21.45 8.66
CA ARG A 30 28.47 -21.83 8.26
C ARG A 30 29.08 -20.76 7.36
N GLN A 31 28.30 -20.24 6.42
CA GLN A 31 28.77 -19.18 5.55
C GLN A 31 28.94 -17.85 6.29
N ALA A 32 28.09 -17.54 7.28
CA ALA A 32 28.27 -16.40 8.17
C ALA A 32 29.57 -16.53 8.99
N VAL A 33 29.90 -17.73 9.51
CA VAL A 33 31.20 -17.95 10.20
C VAL A 33 32.36 -17.61 9.28
N ARG A 34 32.36 -18.10 8.04
CA ARG A 34 33.43 -17.79 7.06
C ARG A 34 33.50 -16.29 6.76
N GLU A 35 32.37 -15.67 6.43
CA GLU A 35 32.31 -14.24 6.11
C GLU A 35 32.87 -13.38 7.25
N PHE A 36 32.46 -13.61 8.50
CA PHE A 36 33.00 -12.81 9.62
C PHE A 36 34.48 -13.12 9.92
N LEU A 37 34.96 -14.34 9.72
CA LEU A 37 36.40 -14.65 9.83
C LEU A 37 37.22 -13.94 8.74
N ASP A 38 36.70 -13.84 7.51
CA ASP A 38 37.32 -13.14 6.38
C ASP A 38 37.36 -11.62 6.60
N GLN A 39 36.37 -11.06 7.30
CA GLN A 39 36.36 -9.67 7.77
C GLN A 39 37.32 -9.44 8.96
N GLY A 40 38.09 -10.44 9.40
CA GLY A 40 39.05 -10.32 10.49
C GLY A 40 38.43 -10.35 11.89
N CYS A 41 37.18 -10.79 12.03
CA CYS A 41 36.53 -10.92 13.34
C CYS A 41 37.06 -12.14 14.11
N LYS A 42 36.85 -12.10 15.42
CA LYS A 42 36.87 -13.28 16.29
C LYS A 42 35.46 -13.87 16.32
N VAL A 43 35.31 -15.15 16.03
CA VAL A 43 33.99 -15.77 15.88
C VAL A 43 33.81 -16.87 16.92
N THR A 44 32.77 -16.76 17.74
CA THR A 44 32.23 -17.90 18.48
C THR A 44 31.05 -18.48 17.70
N ALA A 45 31.22 -19.71 17.23
CA ALA A 45 30.25 -20.49 16.48
C ALA A 45 29.53 -21.47 17.42
N LEU A 46 28.22 -21.30 17.61
CA LEU A 46 27.38 -22.15 18.45
C LEU A 46 26.40 -22.94 17.61
N ASP A 47 26.36 -24.25 17.82
CA ASP A 47 25.36 -25.14 17.21
C ASP A 47 25.09 -26.37 18.10
N LEU A 48 24.00 -27.08 17.83
CA LEU A 48 23.76 -28.42 18.39
C LEU A 48 24.66 -29.46 17.74
N GLN A 49 25.01 -29.26 16.47
CA GLN A 49 25.90 -30.13 15.71
C GLN A 49 27.35 -29.66 15.81
N ALA A 50 28.29 -30.56 15.53
CA ALA A 50 29.69 -30.15 15.42
C ALA A 50 29.88 -29.31 14.15
N LEU A 51 30.52 -28.14 14.28
CA LEU A 51 30.95 -27.37 13.12
C LEU A 51 32.30 -27.88 12.63
N GLU A 52 32.34 -28.38 11.41
CA GLU A 52 33.57 -28.79 10.73
C GLU A 52 33.90 -27.80 9.60
N LEU A 53 35.11 -27.25 9.65
CA LEU A 53 35.67 -26.33 8.64
C LEU A 53 37.12 -26.77 8.34
N PRO A 54 37.33 -27.93 7.69
CA PRO A 54 38.65 -28.52 7.48
C PRO A 54 39.59 -27.63 6.66
N GLU A 55 39.04 -26.73 5.85
CA GLU A 55 39.78 -25.75 5.07
C GLU A 55 40.40 -24.61 5.89
N LEU A 56 39.95 -24.38 7.14
CA LEU A 56 40.49 -23.32 7.98
C LEU A 56 41.78 -23.77 8.67
N GLN A 57 42.88 -23.09 8.39
CA GLN A 57 44.18 -23.29 9.03
C GLN A 57 44.79 -21.97 9.49
N GLY A 58 45.74 -22.04 10.43
CA GLY A 58 46.52 -20.90 10.86
C GLY A 58 45.70 -19.82 11.57
N GLU A 59 45.84 -18.57 11.12
CA GLU A 59 45.34 -17.39 11.83
C GLU A 59 43.80 -17.27 11.84
N PRO A 60 43.07 -17.53 10.75
CA PRO A 60 41.60 -17.64 10.79
C PRO A 60 41.09 -18.69 11.77
N TYR A 61 41.76 -19.85 11.88
CA TYR A 61 41.39 -20.89 12.84
C TYR A 61 41.61 -20.42 14.30
N ALA A 62 42.67 -19.67 14.58
CA ALA A 62 42.93 -19.13 15.92
C ALA A 62 41.84 -18.14 16.40
N ARG A 63 41.15 -17.49 15.46
CA ARG A 63 40.01 -16.58 15.70
C ARG A 63 38.66 -17.29 15.79
N LEU A 64 38.59 -18.61 15.59
CA LEU A 64 37.38 -19.40 15.72
C LEU A 64 37.29 -20.08 17.10
N ASN A 65 36.11 -20.06 17.70
CA ASN A 65 35.76 -20.81 18.91
C ASN A 65 34.46 -21.56 18.66
N VAL A 66 34.48 -22.89 18.68
CA VAL A 66 33.30 -23.72 18.42
C VAL A 66 32.71 -24.20 19.74
N LEU A 67 31.42 -23.96 19.95
CA LEU A 67 30.67 -24.40 21.13
C LEU A 67 29.50 -25.29 20.68
N LYS A 68 29.32 -26.40 21.39
CA LYS A 68 28.15 -27.27 21.24
C LYS A 68 27.13 -26.95 22.33
N SER A 69 25.94 -26.48 21.97
CA SER A 69 24.94 -26.06 22.94
C SER A 69 23.53 -26.00 22.36
N ASP A 70 22.53 -26.26 23.21
CA ASP A 70 21.11 -26.13 22.87
C ASP A 70 20.60 -24.74 23.24
N ILE A 71 20.06 -24.02 22.27
CA ILE A 71 19.51 -22.68 22.50
C ILE A 71 18.14 -22.68 23.19
N THR A 72 17.49 -23.85 23.30
CA THR A 72 16.22 -23.99 24.01
C THR A 72 16.37 -24.09 25.53
N ASP A 73 17.59 -24.37 26.00
CA ASP A 73 17.94 -24.40 27.43
C ASP A 73 18.64 -23.10 27.86
N GLU A 74 18.00 -22.33 28.75
CA GLU A 74 18.51 -21.03 29.19
C GLU A 74 19.88 -21.14 29.87
N GLU A 75 20.12 -22.19 30.64
CA GLU A 75 21.38 -22.37 31.36
C GLU A 75 22.53 -22.68 30.40
N SER A 76 22.29 -23.53 29.39
CA SER A 76 23.21 -23.79 28.29
C SER A 76 23.55 -22.51 27.49
N VAL A 77 22.56 -21.69 27.16
CA VAL A 77 22.77 -20.39 26.50
C VAL A 77 23.62 -19.48 27.39
N ARG A 78 23.26 -19.35 28.67
CA ARG A 78 24.01 -18.53 29.64
C ARG A 78 25.47 -18.96 29.74
N SER A 79 25.72 -20.26 29.86
CA SER A 79 27.07 -20.84 29.94
C SER A 79 27.88 -20.54 28.66
N SER A 80 27.25 -20.65 27.49
CA SER A 80 27.90 -20.39 26.21
C SER A 80 28.39 -18.94 26.07
N PHE A 81 27.58 -17.96 26.48
CA PHE A 81 28.01 -16.56 26.50
C PHE A 81 29.18 -16.29 27.45
N VAL A 82 29.23 -16.99 28.59
CA VAL A 82 30.36 -16.92 29.54
C VAL A 82 31.63 -17.50 28.90
N GLN A 83 31.53 -18.67 28.27
CA GLN A 83 32.67 -19.31 27.61
C GLN A 83 33.21 -18.48 26.45
N ALA A 84 32.32 -17.95 25.61
CA ALA A 84 32.69 -17.03 24.52
C ALA A 84 33.42 -15.79 25.04
N SER A 85 32.86 -15.14 26.07
CA SER A 85 33.45 -13.94 26.67
C SER A 85 34.83 -14.21 27.28
N ARG A 86 35.03 -15.38 27.88
CA ARG A 86 36.35 -15.80 28.40
C ARG A 86 37.38 -16.00 27.31
N ARG A 87 36.98 -16.50 26.13
CA ARG A 87 37.89 -16.81 25.03
C ARG A 87 38.38 -15.56 24.30
N PHE A 88 37.47 -14.64 23.95
CA PHE A 88 37.80 -13.51 23.08
C PHE A 88 37.49 -12.12 23.67
N GLY A 89 36.92 -12.05 24.87
CA GLY A 89 36.48 -10.82 25.51
C GLY A 89 35.04 -10.44 25.17
N PRO A 90 34.64 -9.18 25.41
CA PRO A 90 33.28 -8.70 25.16
C PRO A 90 32.78 -9.05 23.77
N ILE A 91 31.51 -9.43 23.66
CA ILE A 91 30.87 -9.77 22.38
C ILE A 91 30.22 -8.51 21.82
N ASN A 92 30.57 -8.16 20.59
CA ASN A 92 30.06 -6.96 19.91
C ASN A 92 28.84 -7.28 19.05
N ILE A 93 28.85 -8.43 18.37
CA ILE A 93 27.86 -8.75 17.35
C ILE A 93 27.20 -10.09 17.68
N LEU A 94 25.87 -10.14 17.61
CA LEU A 94 25.10 -11.37 17.66
C LEU A 94 24.46 -11.63 16.29
N ILE A 95 24.76 -12.79 15.70
CA ILE A 95 24.03 -13.35 14.56
C ILE A 95 23.14 -14.47 15.08
N ALA A 96 21.86 -14.16 15.27
CA ALA A 96 20.86 -15.13 15.70
C ALA A 96 20.27 -15.83 14.48
N ASN A 97 20.90 -16.93 14.06
CA ASN A 97 20.57 -17.67 12.84
C ASN A 97 19.92 -19.04 13.09
N ALA A 98 20.10 -19.63 14.27
CA ALA A 98 19.52 -20.93 14.59
C ALA A 98 18.01 -21.00 14.35
N GLY A 99 17.57 -22.09 13.74
CA GLY A 99 16.18 -22.39 13.47
C GLY A 99 16.04 -23.77 12.82
N ILE A 100 14.83 -24.31 12.87
CA ILE A 100 14.47 -25.57 12.23
C ILE A 100 13.24 -25.38 11.35
N THR A 101 13.13 -26.22 10.34
CA THR A 101 11.93 -26.46 9.53
C THR A 101 11.98 -27.93 9.12
N ASP A 102 10.84 -28.52 8.82
CA ASP A 102 10.74 -29.86 8.26
C ASP A 102 10.06 -29.75 6.90
N GLU A 103 10.83 -29.42 5.85
CA GLU A 103 10.30 -29.27 4.48
C GLU A 103 9.87 -30.62 3.86
N SER A 104 10.07 -31.75 4.56
CA SER A 104 9.59 -33.06 4.10
C SER A 104 8.11 -33.31 4.40
N LYS A 105 7.48 -32.40 5.15
CA LYS A 105 6.08 -32.51 5.58
C LYS A 105 5.37 -31.17 5.45
N ASP A 106 4.23 -31.20 4.79
CA ASP A 106 3.31 -30.10 4.59
C ASP A 106 2.01 -30.39 5.34
N TYR A 107 1.79 -29.70 6.46
CA TYR A 107 0.55 -29.83 7.21
C TYR A 107 -0.37 -28.65 6.92
N PRO A 108 -1.58 -28.86 6.38
CA PRO A 108 -2.59 -27.84 6.50
C PRO A 108 -2.85 -27.58 8.00
N ILE A 109 -3.21 -26.34 8.34
CA ILE A 109 -3.24 -25.91 9.75
C ILE A 109 -4.12 -26.80 10.65
N TRP A 110 -5.19 -27.38 10.10
CA TRP A 110 -6.10 -28.25 10.84
C TRP A 110 -5.54 -29.65 11.13
N ASP A 111 -4.49 -30.07 10.43
CA ASP A 111 -3.82 -31.37 10.63
C ASP A 111 -2.43 -31.22 11.28
N LEU A 112 -1.96 -29.98 11.51
CA LEU A 112 -0.65 -29.72 12.10
C LEU A 112 -0.57 -30.27 13.55
N PRO A 113 0.33 -31.22 13.85
CA PRO A 113 0.49 -31.72 15.21
C PRO A 113 0.99 -30.62 16.16
N LEU A 114 0.35 -30.50 17.32
CA LEU A 114 0.74 -29.52 18.34
C LEU A 114 2.22 -29.66 18.76
N GLU A 115 2.73 -30.89 18.85
CA GLU A 115 4.15 -31.14 19.18
C GLU A 115 5.11 -30.51 18.16
N THR A 116 4.78 -30.59 16.87
CA THR A 116 5.56 -29.97 15.78
C THR A 116 5.56 -28.44 15.91
N TRP A 117 4.39 -27.86 16.18
CA TRP A 117 4.23 -26.42 16.45
C TRP A 117 5.09 -25.99 17.65
N GLU A 118 4.93 -26.66 18.79
CA GLU A 118 5.63 -26.36 20.04
C GLU A 118 7.15 -26.50 19.90
N LYS A 119 7.62 -27.56 19.23
CA LYS A 119 9.04 -27.77 18.96
C LYS A 119 9.61 -26.64 18.11
N THR A 120 8.91 -26.25 17.05
CA THR A 120 9.35 -25.17 16.15
C THR A 120 9.42 -23.83 16.88
N TYR A 121 8.41 -23.50 17.67
CA TYR A 121 8.39 -22.27 18.48
C TYR A 121 9.44 -22.27 19.58
N ARG A 122 9.66 -23.41 20.25
CA ARG A 122 10.66 -23.55 21.30
C ARG A 122 12.08 -23.27 20.78
N VAL A 123 12.42 -23.80 19.61
CA VAL A 123 13.73 -23.54 18.99
C VAL A 123 13.82 -22.13 18.45
N LYS A 124 12.86 -21.70 17.61
CA LYS A 124 12.97 -20.43 16.89
C LYS A 124 12.69 -19.22 17.75
N VAL A 125 11.54 -19.21 18.42
CA VAL A 125 11.05 -18.01 19.11
C VAL A 125 11.69 -17.93 20.49
N GLN A 126 11.51 -18.97 21.30
CA GLN A 126 12.09 -19.00 22.65
C GLN A 126 13.62 -19.03 22.60
N GLY A 127 14.23 -19.88 21.76
CA GLY A 127 15.69 -19.95 21.66
C GLY A 127 16.35 -18.64 21.18
N THR A 128 15.74 -17.94 20.20
CA THR A 128 16.22 -16.61 19.76
C THR A 128 16.07 -15.58 20.87
N PHE A 129 14.93 -15.58 21.57
CA PHE A 129 14.72 -14.71 22.74
C PHE A 129 15.81 -14.91 23.80
N LEU A 130 16.08 -16.16 24.20
CA LEU A 130 17.11 -16.49 25.19
C LEU A 130 18.49 -16.02 24.72
N THR A 131 18.81 -16.24 23.45
CA THR A 131 20.08 -15.80 22.87
C THR A 131 20.25 -14.28 22.94
N ILE A 132 19.24 -13.51 22.55
CA ILE A 132 19.25 -12.04 22.60
C ILE A 132 19.35 -11.55 24.06
N LYS A 133 18.55 -12.12 24.95
CA LYS A 133 18.56 -11.80 26.39
C LYS A 133 19.95 -11.96 26.98
N HIS A 134 20.63 -13.07 26.71
CA HIS A 134 21.94 -13.34 27.28
C HIS A 134 23.08 -12.57 26.61
N PHE A 135 22.98 -12.28 25.31
CA PHE A 135 23.88 -11.34 24.63
C PHE A 135 23.82 -9.95 25.27
N LEU A 136 22.61 -9.39 25.44
CA LEU A 136 22.44 -8.06 26.03
C LEU A 136 22.88 -8.03 27.51
N ARG A 137 22.64 -9.09 28.27
CA ARG A 137 23.17 -9.23 29.64
C ARG A 137 24.71 -9.23 29.66
N ALA A 138 25.34 -9.97 28.77
CA ALA A 138 26.81 -10.02 28.66
C ALA A 138 27.40 -8.68 28.24
N ALA A 139 26.74 -7.97 27.30
CA ALA A 139 27.12 -6.63 26.88
C ALA A 139 27.03 -5.64 28.05
N ARG A 140 25.91 -5.64 28.80
CA ARG A 140 25.74 -4.79 29.99
C ARG A 140 26.86 -4.99 31.02
N VAL A 141 27.16 -6.25 31.36
CA VAL A 141 28.25 -6.57 32.30
C VAL A 141 29.59 -6.07 31.78
N SER A 142 29.90 -6.33 30.51
CA SER A 142 31.16 -5.88 29.89
C SER A 142 31.30 -4.36 29.90
N GLN A 143 30.24 -3.62 29.57
CA GLN A 143 30.23 -2.15 29.60
C GLN A 143 30.44 -1.60 31.01
N GLN A 144 29.80 -2.20 32.01
CA GLN A 144 29.99 -1.83 33.41
C GLN A 144 31.42 -2.07 33.88
N THR A 145 32.01 -3.22 33.54
CA THR A 145 33.40 -3.54 33.87
C THR A 145 34.39 -2.61 33.17
N LEU A 146 34.12 -2.22 31.91
CA LEU A 146 34.99 -1.32 31.15
C LEU A 146 34.79 0.17 31.48
N GLY A 147 33.68 0.52 32.15
CA GLY A 147 33.30 1.92 32.40
C GLY A 147 32.94 2.71 31.14
N LYS A 148 32.63 2.04 30.02
CA LYS A 148 32.26 2.66 28.75
C LYS A 148 31.33 1.76 27.92
N GLU A 149 30.61 2.36 26.97
CA GLU A 149 29.82 1.62 25.99
C GLU A 149 30.71 0.75 25.08
N LEU A 150 30.20 -0.41 24.67
CA LEU A 150 30.87 -1.25 23.68
C LEU A 150 30.72 -0.63 22.29
N ASP A 151 31.80 -0.62 21.53
CA ASP A 151 31.75 -0.25 20.13
C ASP A 151 31.02 -1.34 19.32
N ASN A 152 30.25 -0.90 18.32
CA ASN A 152 29.57 -1.78 17.35
C ASN A 152 28.67 -2.86 18.00
N LEU A 153 27.83 -2.49 18.97
CA LEU A 153 26.87 -3.42 19.55
C LEU A 153 25.71 -3.68 18.58
N ALA A 154 25.69 -4.84 17.91
CA ALA A 154 24.72 -5.13 16.85
C ALA A 154 24.11 -6.54 16.97
N ILE A 155 22.82 -6.64 16.65
CA ILE A 155 22.11 -7.92 16.54
C ILE A 155 21.55 -8.05 15.13
N VAL A 156 21.80 -9.18 14.48
CA VAL A 156 21.18 -9.53 13.20
C VAL A 156 20.46 -10.87 13.33
N LEU A 157 19.15 -10.87 13.10
CA LEU A 157 18.31 -12.05 13.12
C LEU A 157 18.16 -12.61 11.71
N THR A 158 18.03 -13.91 11.60
CA THR A 158 17.59 -14.55 10.35
C THR A 158 16.07 -14.62 10.34
N GLY A 159 15.44 -13.74 9.56
CA GLY A 159 14.01 -13.78 9.23
C GLY A 159 13.71 -14.83 8.16
N SER A 160 12.65 -14.62 7.39
CA SER A 160 12.34 -15.34 6.15
C SER A 160 11.22 -14.61 5.42
N GLU A 161 11.18 -14.73 4.09
CA GLU A 161 10.03 -14.27 3.30
C GLU A 161 8.73 -15.03 3.64
N THR A 162 8.81 -16.25 4.20
CA THR A 162 7.62 -16.94 4.72
C THR A 162 6.97 -16.20 5.89
N GLY A 163 7.74 -15.42 6.65
CA GLY A 163 7.21 -14.53 7.69
C GLY A 163 6.51 -13.29 7.15
N LYS A 164 6.63 -13.01 5.84
CA LYS A 164 6.01 -11.88 5.14
C LYS A 164 4.83 -12.33 4.27
N PHE A 165 5.00 -13.39 3.50
CA PHE A 165 4.02 -13.87 2.52
C PHE A 165 3.26 -15.13 2.98
N GLY A 166 3.70 -15.80 4.05
CA GLY A 166 3.23 -17.14 4.40
C GLY A 166 3.88 -18.24 3.57
N GLN A 167 3.62 -19.49 3.97
CA GLN A 167 3.95 -20.70 3.21
C GLN A 167 2.91 -21.75 3.59
N GLU A 168 2.21 -22.29 2.59
CA GLU A 168 1.31 -23.42 2.78
C GLU A 168 2.07 -24.60 3.41
N GLY A 169 1.42 -25.36 4.29
CA GLY A 169 2.04 -26.51 4.96
C GLY A 169 2.94 -26.17 6.16
N HIS A 170 3.32 -24.90 6.35
CA HIS A 170 4.38 -24.48 7.28
C HIS A 170 4.02 -23.28 8.15
N VAL A 171 2.78 -23.27 8.68
CA VAL A 171 2.26 -22.13 9.45
C VAL A 171 3.06 -21.86 10.74
N GLU A 172 3.56 -22.89 11.41
CA GLU A 172 4.43 -22.79 12.59
C GLU A 172 5.77 -22.11 12.28
N TYR A 173 6.33 -22.39 11.10
CA TYR A 173 7.55 -21.74 10.63
C TYR A 173 7.29 -20.27 10.27
N ALA A 174 6.27 -20.02 9.45
CA ALA A 174 5.92 -18.69 8.95
C ALA A 174 5.55 -17.73 10.09
N SER A 175 4.63 -18.14 10.96
CA SER A 175 4.22 -17.35 12.13
C SER A 175 5.38 -17.10 13.11
N GLY A 176 6.23 -18.10 13.34
CA GLY A 176 7.45 -17.94 14.14
C GLY A 176 8.42 -16.91 13.54
N LYS A 177 8.68 -16.95 12.23
CA LYS A 177 9.56 -15.97 11.55
C LYS A 177 8.96 -14.56 11.56
N ALA A 178 7.65 -14.43 11.34
CA ALA A 178 6.93 -13.16 11.46
C ALA A 178 7.08 -12.57 12.87
N GLY A 179 6.90 -13.39 13.92
CA GLY A 179 7.08 -12.99 15.31
C GLY A 179 8.49 -12.48 15.63
N LEU A 180 9.52 -13.09 15.03
CA LEU A 180 10.91 -12.63 15.17
C LEU A 180 11.15 -11.30 14.44
N GLN A 181 10.84 -11.23 13.15
CA GLN A 181 11.25 -10.10 12.29
C GLN A 181 10.35 -8.87 12.40
N TYR A 182 9.07 -9.04 12.71
CA TYR A 182 8.10 -7.94 12.87
C TYR A 182 7.67 -7.70 14.32
N GLY A 183 7.86 -8.66 15.22
CA GLY A 183 7.66 -8.47 16.65
C GLY A 183 8.97 -8.14 17.37
N LEU A 184 9.84 -9.13 17.51
CA LEU A 184 11.02 -9.09 18.39
C LEU A 184 12.01 -7.99 17.97
N VAL A 185 12.32 -7.86 16.68
CA VAL A 185 13.17 -6.78 16.14
C VAL A 185 12.58 -5.39 16.43
N ARG A 186 11.28 -5.19 16.21
CA ARG A 186 10.62 -3.90 16.40
C ARG A 186 10.57 -3.47 17.86
N SER A 187 10.46 -4.42 18.79
CA SER A 187 10.45 -4.15 20.23
C SER A 187 11.85 -3.91 20.78
N VAL A 188 12.79 -4.83 20.53
CA VAL A 188 14.14 -4.75 21.11
C VAL A 188 14.91 -3.53 20.62
N LYS A 189 14.65 -3.01 19.41
CA LYS A 189 15.31 -1.78 18.92
C LYS A 189 15.07 -0.58 19.83
N ASN A 190 13.88 -0.51 20.46
CA ASN A 190 13.49 0.60 21.32
C ASN A 190 14.13 0.48 22.71
N GLU A 191 14.47 -0.73 23.13
CA GLU A 191 15.07 -1.03 24.44
C GLU A 191 16.60 -1.00 24.40
N ILE A 192 17.21 -1.56 23.35
CA ILE A 192 18.66 -1.77 23.26
C ILE A 192 19.46 -0.46 23.32
N VAL A 193 18.88 0.64 22.82
CA VAL A 193 19.51 1.98 22.85
C VAL A 193 19.65 2.55 24.25
N ARG A 194 18.84 2.10 25.22
CA ARG A 194 18.97 2.48 26.64
C ARG A 194 20.15 1.78 27.32
N LEU A 195 20.60 0.66 26.76
CA LEU A 195 21.77 -0.09 27.22
C LEU A 195 23.05 0.43 26.56
N ASN A 196 22.97 0.82 25.29
CA ASN A 196 24.08 1.38 24.52
C ASN A 196 23.55 2.31 23.43
N SER A 197 23.97 3.57 23.46
CA SER A 197 23.43 4.67 22.62
C SER A 197 23.53 4.44 21.11
N LYS A 198 24.40 3.53 20.66
CA LYS A 198 24.66 3.22 19.24
C LYS A 198 24.22 1.81 18.85
N ALA A 199 23.55 1.09 19.74
CA ALA A 199 23.20 -0.29 19.51
C ALA A 199 22.04 -0.45 18.51
N ARG A 200 22.11 -1.51 17.71
CA ARG A 200 21.18 -1.75 16.60
C ARG A 200 20.73 -3.20 16.56
N ILE A 201 19.51 -3.41 16.08
CA ILE A 201 18.99 -4.75 15.80
C ILE A 201 18.24 -4.72 14.47
N ASN A 202 18.52 -5.67 13.59
CA ASN A 202 17.84 -5.84 12.31
C ASN A 202 17.61 -7.32 12.02
N ALA A 203 16.84 -7.62 10.97
CA ALA A 203 16.69 -8.95 10.40
C ALA A 203 17.09 -8.98 8.93
N VAL A 204 17.60 -10.12 8.49
CA VAL A 204 17.75 -10.50 7.08
C VAL A 204 16.70 -11.56 6.78
N ALA A 205 15.78 -11.29 5.86
CA ALA A 205 14.74 -12.22 5.43
C ALA A 205 15.11 -12.84 4.08
N PRO A 206 15.68 -14.04 4.05
CA PRO A 206 15.94 -14.71 2.78
C PRO A 206 14.66 -15.28 2.17
N GLY A 207 14.66 -15.36 0.84
CA GLY A 207 13.80 -16.25 0.07
C GLY A 207 14.31 -17.70 0.16
N TRP A 208 14.16 -18.47 -0.92
CA TRP A 208 14.82 -19.77 -1.03
C TRP A 208 16.34 -19.59 -1.07
N VAL A 209 17.06 -20.41 -0.30
CA VAL A 209 18.53 -20.38 -0.22
C VAL A 209 19.08 -21.77 -0.47
N ASP A 210 20.03 -21.86 -1.40
CA ASP A 210 20.73 -23.11 -1.75
C ASP A 210 21.53 -23.64 -0.54
N THR A 211 20.90 -24.53 0.23
CA THR A 211 21.44 -25.09 1.47
C THR A 211 20.99 -26.53 1.64
N PRO A 212 21.71 -27.34 2.46
CA PRO A 212 21.28 -28.71 2.75
C PRO A 212 19.87 -28.83 3.37
N MET A 213 19.34 -27.74 3.95
CA MET A 213 17.99 -27.72 4.55
C MET A 213 16.88 -27.94 3.52
N ILE A 214 17.12 -27.59 2.25
CA ILE A 214 16.16 -27.69 1.16
C ILE A 214 16.57 -28.75 0.11
N GLU A 215 17.59 -29.55 0.40
CA GLU A 215 18.09 -30.61 -0.49
C GLU A 215 16.96 -31.60 -0.80
N GLY A 216 16.74 -31.92 -2.08
CA GLY A 216 15.62 -32.75 -2.53
C GLY A 216 14.29 -32.01 -2.70
N ARG A 217 14.10 -30.84 -2.08
CA ARG A 217 12.82 -30.09 -2.15
C ARG A 217 12.62 -29.36 -3.47
N LEU A 218 13.69 -28.85 -4.08
CA LEU A 218 13.65 -28.07 -5.33
C LEU A 218 14.48 -28.74 -6.45
N ASP A 219 14.68 -30.05 -6.39
CA ASP A 219 15.47 -30.78 -7.39
C ASP A 219 14.71 -30.91 -8.73
N ASP A 220 13.38 -30.91 -8.70
CA ASP A 220 12.54 -30.84 -9.90
C ASP A 220 12.56 -29.41 -10.48
N PRO A 221 13.02 -29.22 -11.74
CA PRO A 221 13.00 -27.91 -12.40
C PRO A 221 11.63 -27.24 -12.46
N ILE A 222 10.54 -28.02 -12.54
CA ILE A 222 9.17 -27.48 -12.58
C ILE A 222 8.83 -26.88 -11.22
N GLU A 223 9.15 -27.60 -10.15
CA GLU A 223 8.90 -27.15 -8.79
C GLU A 223 9.81 -25.99 -8.38
N MET A 224 11.10 -26.06 -8.72
CA MET A 224 12.04 -24.95 -8.58
C MET A 224 11.52 -23.69 -9.26
N TRP A 225 11.00 -23.83 -10.47
CA TRP A 225 10.41 -22.69 -11.18
C TRP A 225 9.21 -22.15 -10.40
N ALA A 226 8.23 -22.99 -10.10
CA ALA A 226 6.97 -22.57 -9.46
C ALA A 226 7.19 -21.94 -8.08
N GLU A 227 7.99 -22.58 -7.22
CA GLU A 227 8.14 -22.20 -5.81
C GLU A 227 9.16 -21.07 -5.60
N ALA A 228 10.16 -20.98 -6.49
CA ALA A 228 11.38 -20.22 -6.20
C ALA A 228 11.86 -19.27 -7.31
N GLN A 229 11.32 -19.34 -8.53
CA GLN A 229 11.74 -18.45 -9.63
C GLN A 229 10.59 -17.67 -10.25
N ALA A 230 9.38 -18.22 -10.29
CA ALA A 230 8.22 -17.63 -10.95
C ALA A 230 7.81 -16.29 -10.34
N THR A 231 8.03 -16.12 -9.03
CA THR A 231 7.69 -14.90 -8.30
C THR A 231 8.92 -14.05 -7.93
N VAL A 232 10.08 -14.38 -8.48
CA VAL A 232 11.37 -13.77 -8.15
C VAL A 232 11.97 -13.10 -9.40
N PRO A 233 12.04 -11.76 -9.47
CA PRO A 233 12.58 -11.02 -10.61
C PRO A 233 14.01 -11.41 -11.03
N LEU A 234 14.88 -11.80 -10.08
CA LEU A 234 16.23 -12.30 -10.40
C LEU A 234 16.25 -13.70 -11.02
N ARG A 235 15.11 -14.42 -11.02
CA ARG A 235 14.92 -15.75 -11.63
C ARG A 235 15.90 -16.81 -11.08
N LYS A 236 16.29 -16.68 -9.81
CA LYS A 236 17.20 -17.59 -9.12
C LYS A 236 17.01 -17.53 -7.62
N ILE A 237 17.35 -18.61 -6.93
CA ILE A 237 17.43 -18.65 -5.48
C ILE A 237 18.69 -17.94 -4.97
N ALA A 238 18.66 -17.50 -3.72
CA ALA A 238 19.81 -16.89 -3.06
C ALA A 238 20.87 -17.95 -2.73
N LYS A 239 22.12 -17.53 -2.64
CA LYS A 239 23.18 -18.34 -2.07
C LYS A 239 23.41 -17.99 -0.60
N PRO A 240 23.98 -18.90 0.22
CA PRO A 240 24.33 -18.60 1.60
C PRO A 240 25.20 -17.35 1.75
N GLU A 241 26.06 -17.07 0.76
CA GLU A 241 26.92 -15.89 0.70
C GLU A 241 26.12 -14.58 0.62
N ASP A 242 25.01 -14.56 -0.12
CA ASP A 242 24.17 -13.38 -0.29
C ASP A 242 23.58 -12.96 1.08
N VAL A 243 23.17 -13.95 1.87
CA VAL A 243 22.63 -13.75 3.22
C VAL A 243 23.73 -13.35 4.20
N ALA A 244 24.85 -14.08 4.21
CA ALA A 244 25.97 -13.84 5.13
C ALA A 244 26.58 -12.44 4.94
N ARG A 245 26.77 -11.98 3.70
CA ARG A 245 27.28 -10.63 3.40
C ARG A 245 26.30 -9.55 3.84
N THR A 246 25.01 -9.79 3.69
CA THR A 246 23.97 -8.87 4.17
C THR A 246 23.97 -8.80 5.70
N MET A 247 24.20 -9.92 6.39
CA MET A 247 24.39 -9.94 7.84
C MET A 247 25.61 -9.11 8.27
N ALA A 248 26.75 -9.25 7.58
CA ALA A 248 27.95 -8.45 7.85
C ALA A 248 27.71 -6.95 7.61
N PHE A 249 27.01 -6.59 6.53
CA PHE A 249 26.59 -5.21 6.26
C PHE A 249 25.76 -4.63 7.42
N LEU A 250 24.70 -5.33 7.84
CA LEU A 250 23.83 -4.85 8.93
C LEU A 250 24.53 -4.83 10.28
N ALA A 251 25.48 -5.75 10.52
CA ALA A 251 26.29 -5.77 11.73
C ALA A 251 27.25 -4.58 11.83
N SER A 252 27.68 -3.98 10.72
CA SER A 252 28.62 -2.85 10.71
C SER A 252 27.98 -1.51 11.08
N HIS A 253 28.49 -0.88 12.13
CA HIS A 253 28.14 0.49 12.50
C HIS A 253 28.64 1.50 11.46
N ARG A 254 29.77 1.22 10.78
CA ARG A 254 30.35 2.13 9.79
C ARG A 254 29.42 2.36 8.60
N VAL A 255 28.77 1.31 8.10
CA VAL A 255 27.91 1.40 6.89
C VAL A 255 26.42 1.30 7.18
N ALA A 256 26.03 0.74 8.34
CA ALA A 256 24.63 0.60 8.74
C ALA A 256 24.31 1.29 10.08
N GLY A 257 25.14 2.25 10.54
CA GLY A 257 25.02 2.92 11.84
C GLY A 257 23.70 3.67 12.11
N HIS A 258 22.86 3.88 11.10
CA HIS A 258 21.51 4.45 11.23
C HIS A 258 20.39 3.49 10.79
N ILE A 259 20.70 2.21 10.59
CA ILE A 259 19.74 1.16 10.23
C ILE A 259 19.46 0.32 11.48
N SER A 260 18.26 0.47 12.05
CA SER A 260 17.78 -0.32 13.18
C SER A 260 16.28 -0.55 13.07
N GLY A 261 15.81 -1.73 13.45
CA GLY A 261 14.42 -2.13 13.36
C GLY A 261 13.95 -2.52 11.97
N GLN A 262 14.88 -2.80 11.04
CA GLN A 262 14.55 -3.16 9.66
C GLN A 262 14.60 -4.67 9.47
N CYS A 263 13.76 -5.15 8.56
CA CYS A 263 13.82 -6.49 8.00
C CYS A 263 14.17 -6.34 6.52
N LEU A 264 15.38 -6.74 6.13
CA LEU A 264 15.88 -6.59 4.77
C LEU A 264 15.71 -7.91 4.02
N SER A 265 14.95 -7.89 2.93
CA SER A 265 14.74 -9.05 2.05
C SER A 265 16.00 -9.37 1.25
N VAL A 266 16.39 -10.65 1.23
CA VAL A 266 17.47 -11.23 0.41
C VAL A 266 16.87 -12.40 -0.36
N ASP A 267 15.98 -12.07 -1.28
CA ASP A 267 15.06 -13.00 -1.93
C ASP A 267 15.01 -12.85 -3.45
N GLY A 268 15.85 -11.97 -4.01
CA GLY A 268 15.87 -11.68 -5.44
C GLY A 268 14.73 -10.81 -5.94
N GLY A 269 14.06 -10.07 -5.04
CA GLY A 269 12.96 -9.16 -5.36
C GLY A 269 11.59 -9.83 -5.30
N MET A 270 11.45 -10.90 -4.51
CA MET A 270 10.25 -11.73 -4.49
C MET A 270 8.98 -10.90 -4.25
N GLU A 271 7.98 -11.04 -5.13
CA GLU A 271 6.75 -10.22 -5.11
C GLU A 271 5.54 -10.96 -4.49
N GLY A 272 5.64 -12.27 -4.29
CA GLY A 272 4.57 -13.09 -3.71
C GLY A 272 4.83 -14.60 -3.85
N ARG A 273 3.79 -15.41 -3.67
CA ARG A 273 3.81 -16.87 -3.87
C ARG A 273 2.71 -17.26 -4.86
N LEU A 274 2.92 -18.36 -5.59
CA LEU A 274 1.84 -19.02 -6.31
C LEU A 274 0.94 -19.70 -5.26
N ILE A 275 -0.37 -19.43 -5.33
CA ILE A 275 -1.36 -19.98 -4.39
C ILE A 275 -2.07 -21.20 -4.97
N TRP A 276 -2.10 -21.32 -6.30
CA TRP A 276 -2.69 -22.45 -7.02
C TRP A 276 -1.72 -22.90 -8.10
N LYS A 277 -1.44 -24.20 -8.15
CA LYS A 277 -0.71 -24.84 -9.25
C LYS A 277 -1.68 -25.19 -10.38
N GLU A 278 -1.15 -25.33 -11.59
CA GLU A 278 -1.97 -25.58 -12.79
C GLU A 278 -2.80 -26.87 -12.69
N ASP A 279 -2.27 -27.88 -11.99
CA ASP A 279 -2.92 -29.16 -11.74
C ASP A 279 -4.01 -29.12 -10.66
N GLU A 280 -4.01 -28.09 -9.81
CA GLU A 280 -5.03 -27.87 -8.76
C GLU A 280 -6.26 -27.12 -9.27
N ILE A 281 -6.13 -26.45 -10.41
CA ILE A 281 -7.25 -25.79 -11.09
C ILE A 281 -8.04 -26.86 -11.84
N PRO A 282 -9.36 -27.05 -11.57
CA PRO A 282 -10.15 -28.07 -12.25
C PRO A 282 -10.08 -27.91 -13.77
N LYS A 283 -9.50 -28.91 -14.45
CA LYS A 283 -9.50 -28.95 -15.92
C LYS A 283 -10.96 -28.96 -16.38
N ARG A 284 -11.37 -27.95 -17.14
CA ARG A 284 -12.68 -27.96 -17.83
C ARG A 284 -12.74 -29.26 -18.64
N THR A 285 -13.70 -30.12 -18.29
CA THR A 285 -13.96 -31.36 -19.01
C THR A 285 -14.46 -31.03 -20.41
N GLU A 286 -13.60 -31.20 -21.42
CA GLU A 286 -14.04 -31.28 -22.81
C GLU A 286 -14.83 -32.59 -22.99
N GLY A 287 -16.17 -32.50 -23.08
CA GLY A 287 -16.98 -33.71 -23.23
C GLY A 287 -18.51 -33.61 -23.19
N GLN A 288 -19.14 -32.52 -23.62
CA GLN A 288 -20.49 -32.57 -24.22
C GLN A 288 -20.55 -31.55 -25.35
N VAL A 289 -20.12 -31.95 -26.54
CA VAL A 289 -20.52 -31.28 -27.79
C VAL A 289 -21.37 -32.26 -28.58
N VAL A 290 -22.63 -31.88 -28.81
CA VAL A 290 -23.53 -32.51 -29.77
C VAL A 290 -22.90 -32.36 -31.15
N HIS A 291 -22.56 -33.47 -31.79
CA HIS A 291 -21.85 -33.50 -33.08
C HIS A 291 -22.70 -32.98 -34.24
N GLY A 292 -22.18 -31.97 -34.93
CA GLY A 292 -22.39 -31.69 -36.36
C GLY A 292 -21.07 -31.17 -36.92
N GLU A 293 -20.55 -31.84 -37.95
CA GLU A 293 -19.18 -31.82 -38.49
C GLU A 293 -18.53 -30.43 -38.63
N SER A 294 -17.29 -30.28 -38.14
CA SER A 294 -16.40 -29.18 -38.52
C SER A 294 -15.13 -29.75 -39.14
N GLU A 295 -14.96 -29.44 -40.41
CA GLU A 295 -13.78 -29.69 -41.21
C GLU A 295 -12.53 -29.04 -40.60
N LEU A 296 -11.37 -29.58 -40.96
CA LEU A 296 -10.02 -29.11 -40.65
C LEU A 296 -9.92 -27.58 -40.66
N VAL A 297 -9.72 -27.00 -39.48
CA VAL A 297 -9.42 -25.58 -39.31
C VAL A 297 -8.06 -25.31 -39.93
N GLN A 298 -8.05 -24.76 -41.14
CA GLN A 298 -6.92 -23.98 -41.62
C GLN A 298 -6.60 -22.94 -40.54
N SER A 299 -5.34 -22.89 -40.13
CA SER A 299 -4.84 -21.89 -39.19
C SER A 299 -5.27 -20.51 -39.70
N ILE A 300 -6.26 -19.93 -39.03
CA ILE A 300 -6.61 -18.53 -39.24
C ILE A 300 -5.34 -17.79 -38.83
N SER A 301 -4.69 -17.14 -39.79
CA SER A 301 -3.66 -16.16 -39.50
C SER A 301 -4.24 -15.26 -38.41
N ARG A 302 -3.68 -15.32 -37.20
CA ARG A 302 -3.95 -14.31 -36.18
C ARG A 302 -3.39 -13.02 -36.74
N THR A 303 -4.20 -12.34 -37.54
CA THR A 303 -4.17 -10.90 -37.56
C THR A 303 -4.33 -10.54 -36.09
N ILE A 304 -3.25 -10.07 -35.48
CA ILE A 304 -3.34 -9.29 -34.25
C ILE A 304 -4.35 -8.21 -34.61
N LEU A 305 -5.61 -8.40 -34.21
CA LEU A 305 -6.56 -7.31 -34.20
C LEU A 305 -5.87 -6.29 -33.31
N LYS A 306 -5.50 -5.14 -33.90
CA LYS A 306 -5.14 -3.98 -33.10
C LYS A 306 -6.22 -3.87 -32.03
N PRO A 307 -5.85 -3.70 -30.74
CA PRO A 307 -6.84 -3.38 -29.73
C PRO A 307 -7.75 -2.31 -30.32
N LYS A 308 -9.07 -2.50 -30.26
CA LYS A 308 -9.94 -1.33 -30.43
C LYS A 308 -9.43 -0.33 -29.40
N LEU A 309 -8.90 0.79 -29.87
CA LEU A 309 -8.50 1.90 -29.02
C LEU A 309 -9.81 2.43 -28.43
N ASN A 310 -10.29 1.83 -27.34
CA ASN A 310 -11.44 2.33 -26.61
C ASN A 310 -11.00 3.66 -26.03
N LYS A 311 -11.61 4.74 -26.49
CA LYS A 311 -11.25 6.09 -26.07
C LYS A 311 -11.85 6.33 -24.69
N ILE A 312 -10.99 6.52 -23.69
CA ILE A 312 -11.40 6.76 -22.29
C ILE A 312 -11.53 8.25 -22.07
N ARG A 313 -12.72 8.71 -21.70
CA ARG A 313 -12.98 10.13 -21.40
C ARG A 313 -12.68 10.43 -19.95
N ILE A 314 -11.66 11.22 -19.66
CA ILE A 314 -11.30 11.62 -18.30
C ILE A 314 -12.14 12.84 -17.94
N ALA A 315 -12.94 12.72 -16.88
CA ALA A 315 -13.72 13.81 -16.32
C ALA A 315 -13.01 14.37 -15.09
N VAL A 316 -12.12 15.35 -15.29
CA VAL A 316 -11.47 16.03 -14.16
C VAL A 316 -12.41 17.13 -13.67
N SER A 317 -12.96 16.93 -12.47
CA SER A 317 -13.86 17.89 -11.83
C SER A 317 -13.29 18.43 -10.53
N VAL A 318 -13.65 19.67 -10.20
CA VAL A 318 -13.17 20.36 -9.00
C VAL A 318 -14.34 20.97 -8.25
N ASP A 319 -14.49 20.64 -6.97
CA ASP A 319 -15.54 21.20 -6.11
C ASP A 319 -14.90 22.24 -5.17
N LEU A 320 -15.31 23.51 -5.32
CA LEU A 320 -14.77 24.63 -4.51
C LEU A 320 -15.61 24.85 -3.25
N ASP A 321 -15.55 23.89 -2.33
CA ASP A 321 -16.33 23.91 -1.10
C ASP A 321 -15.98 25.09 -0.21
N ALA A 322 -14.68 25.29 0.05
CA ALA A 322 -14.14 26.39 0.82
C ALA A 322 -14.92 26.63 2.14
N VAL A 323 -15.28 27.87 2.43
CA VAL A 323 -16.03 28.20 3.66
C VAL A 323 -17.45 27.62 3.62
N SER A 324 -18.08 27.50 2.45
CA SER A 324 -19.43 26.93 2.36
C SER A 324 -19.50 25.48 2.83
N GLY A 325 -18.47 24.67 2.57
CA GLY A 325 -18.40 23.29 3.09
C GLY A 325 -18.62 23.22 4.61
N TRP A 326 -18.07 24.16 5.37
CA TRP A 326 -18.23 24.27 6.83
C TRP A 326 -19.57 24.88 7.28
N LEU A 327 -20.27 25.60 6.39
CA LEU A 327 -21.56 26.22 6.67
C LEU A 327 -22.74 25.27 6.40
N GLY A 328 -22.61 24.40 5.41
CA GLY A 328 -23.63 23.44 5.01
C GLY A 328 -23.40 22.05 5.60
N THR A 329 -22.95 21.11 4.79
CA THR A 329 -22.77 19.70 5.19
C THR A 329 -21.75 19.48 6.31
N GLY A 330 -20.74 20.34 6.43
CA GLY A 330 -19.73 20.33 7.50
C GLY A 330 -20.11 21.17 8.73
N HIS A 331 -21.35 21.65 8.81
CA HIS A 331 -21.81 22.44 9.94
C HIS A 331 -21.79 21.65 11.25
N HIS A 332 -21.15 22.22 12.27
CA HIS A 332 -21.18 21.70 13.63
C HIS A 332 -21.18 22.86 14.65
N PRO A 333 -21.90 22.76 15.79
CA PRO A 333 -21.94 23.83 16.80
C PRO A 333 -20.58 24.18 17.40
N ASP A 334 -19.63 23.23 17.39
CA ASP A 334 -18.28 23.42 17.91
C ASP A 334 -17.26 23.88 16.86
N ASN A 335 -17.68 24.12 15.60
CA ASN A 335 -16.77 24.65 14.57
C ASN A 335 -16.15 25.98 15.06
N VAL A 336 -14.82 26.07 14.99
CA VAL A 336 -14.05 27.22 15.43
C VAL A 336 -13.41 27.97 14.25
N LEU A 337 -12.79 29.12 14.53
CA LEU A 337 -12.10 29.93 13.53
C LEU A 337 -11.08 29.11 12.70
N ALA A 338 -10.41 28.13 13.31
CA ALA A 338 -9.45 27.27 12.61
C ALA A 338 -10.12 26.46 11.49
N ASP A 339 -11.33 25.96 11.70
CA ASP A 339 -12.07 25.18 10.70
C ASP A 339 -12.42 26.05 9.50
N TYR A 340 -13.05 27.21 9.75
CA TYR A 340 -13.36 28.18 8.69
C TYR A 340 -12.10 28.67 7.97
N SER A 341 -10.97 28.81 8.68
CA SER A 341 -9.70 29.24 8.07
C SER A 341 -9.19 28.27 6.99
N SER A 342 -9.52 26.98 7.10
CA SER A 342 -9.20 26.00 6.05
C SER A 342 -9.98 26.25 4.75
N GLY A 343 -11.23 26.73 4.86
CA GLY A 343 -12.01 27.18 3.70
C GLY A 343 -11.40 28.41 3.01
N PHE A 344 -10.82 29.34 3.78
CA PHE A 344 -10.03 30.44 3.19
C PHE A 344 -8.77 29.94 2.48
N PHE A 345 -8.11 28.92 3.03
CA PHE A 345 -6.98 28.28 2.35
C PHE A 345 -7.40 27.69 1.01
N ALA A 346 -8.52 26.97 0.94
CA ALA A 346 -9.04 26.37 -0.29
C ALA A 346 -9.16 27.40 -1.41
N ALA A 347 -9.83 28.53 -1.13
CA ALA A 347 -9.98 29.60 -2.09
C ALA A 347 -8.65 30.32 -2.36
N LYS A 348 -8.04 30.95 -1.34
CA LYS A 348 -6.92 31.87 -1.51
C LYS A 348 -5.59 31.20 -1.88
N VAL A 349 -5.45 29.91 -1.62
CA VAL A 349 -4.20 29.16 -1.85
C VAL A 349 -4.44 27.94 -2.73
N GLY A 350 -5.48 27.16 -2.46
CA GLY A 350 -5.82 25.96 -3.22
C GLY A 350 -6.13 26.27 -4.68
N VAL A 351 -7.05 27.20 -4.95
CA VAL A 351 -7.46 27.57 -6.32
C VAL A 351 -6.27 28.02 -7.17
N PRO A 352 -5.42 28.99 -6.75
CA PRO A 352 -4.25 29.39 -7.54
C PRO A 352 -3.25 28.26 -7.80
N ARG A 353 -3.08 27.32 -6.84
CA ARG A 353 -2.19 26.17 -7.00
C ARG A 353 -2.74 25.19 -8.03
N LEU A 354 -4.02 24.84 -7.94
CA LEU A 354 -4.67 23.95 -8.89
C LEU A 354 -4.68 24.53 -10.29
N LEU A 355 -5.08 25.78 -10.47
CA LEU A 355 -5.04 26.44 -11.78
C LEU A 355 -3.64 26.43 -12.38
N ARG A 356 -2.60 26.65 -11.59
CA ARG A 356 -1.21 26.59 -12.07
C ARG A 356 -0.83 25.18 -12.54
N MET A 357 -1.20 24.15 -11.77
CA MET A 357 -0.93 22.75 -12.10
C MET A 357 -1.71 22.31 -13.35
N LEU A 358 -3.00 22.61 -13.43
CA LEU A 358 -3.85 22.30 -14.59
C LEU A 358 -3.40 23.05 -15.86
N LYS A 359 -3.00 24.33 -15.74
CA LYS A 359 -2.39 25.10 -16.86
C LYS A 359 -1.06 24.50 -17.28
N LYS A 360 -0.20 24.10 -16.34
CA LYS A 360 1.07 23.41 -16.63
C LYS A 360 0.84 22.10 -17.42
N LEU A 361 -0.24 21.39 -17.12
CA LEU A 361 -0.61 20.15 -17.80
C LEU A 361 -1.41 20.36 -19.10
N ASN A 362 -1.77 21.60 -19.44
CA ASN A 362 -2.62 21.98 -20.58
C ASN A 362 -3.98 21.29 -20.56
N ILE A 363 -4.64 21.25 -19.40
CA ILE A 363 -5.99 20.68 -19.24
C ILE A 363 -6.95 21.62 -18.49
N ALA A 364 -6.53 22.84 -18.16
CA ALA A 364 -7.33 23.76 -17.35
C ALA A 364 -8.70 24.09 -17.97
N ASP A 365 -8.76 24.25 -19.28
CA ASP A 365 -9.98 24.47 -20.08
C ASP A 365 -10.78 23.17 -20.32
N ARG A 366 -10.23 22.01 -19.96
CA ARG A 366 -10.86 20.69 -20.09
C ARG A 366 -11.41 20.15 -18.77
N CYS A 367 -11.39 20.96 -17.71
CA CYS A 367 -11.97 20.62 -16.41
C CYS A 367 -13.38 21.22 -16.24
N THR A 368 -14.11 20.69 -15.26
CA THR A 368 -15.38 21.27 -14.79
C THR A 368 -15.26 21.65 -13.32
N TRP A 369 -15.60 22.89 -12.98
CA TRP A 369 -15.61 23.36 -11.60
C TRP A 369 -17.04 23.49 -11.10
N PHE A 370 -17.41 22.73 -10.06
CA PHE A 370 -18.68 22.91 -9.36
C PHE A 370 -18.44 23.87 -8.19
N ILE A 371 -19.12 25.02 -8.23
CA ILE A 371 -18.85 26.11 -7.29
C ILE A 371 -20.14 26.46 -6.54
N PRO A 372 -20.13 26.41 -5.19
CA PRO A 372 -21.23 26.93 -4.40
C PRO A 372 -21.44 28.44 -4.64
N GLY A 373 -22.69 28.90 -4.60
CA GLY A 373 -23.02 30.32 -4.74
C GLY A 373 -22.30 31.20 -3.71
N HIS A 374 -22.19 30.74 -2.47
CA HIS A 374 -21.45 31.41 -1.39
C HIS A 374 -19.96 31.54 -1.73
N SER A 375 -19.31 30.48 -2.22
CA SER A 375 -17.90 30.54 -2.66
C SER A 375 -17.71 31.54 -3.80
N THR A 376 -18.64 31.57 -4.75
CA THR A 376 -18.63 32.53 -5.87
C THR A 376 -18.67 33.97 -5.37
N GLU A 377 -19.56 34.29 -4.43
CA GLU A 377 -19.71 35.66 -3.92
C GLU A 377 -18.63 36.05 -2.89
N SER A 378 -18.09 35.07 -2.16
CA SER A 378 -17.07 35.31 -1.10
C SER A 378 -15.66 35.44 -1.65
N PHE A 379 -15.36 34.79 -2.78
CA PHE A 379 -14.03 34.73 -3.39
C PHE A 379 -14.06 35.10 -4.88
N PRO A 380 -14.59 36.29 -5.24
CA PRO A 380 -14.86 36.65 -6.63
C PRO A 380 -13.59 36.72 -7.49
N GLU A 381 -12.45 37.14 -6.92
CA GLU A 381 -11.17 37.19 -7.65
C GLU A 381 -10.67 35.79 -8.02
N GLU A 382 -10.71 34.84 -7.07
CA GLU A 382 -10.28 33.47 -7.30
C GLU A 382 -11.21 32.76 -8.30
N VAL A 383 -12.52 32.95 -8.16
CA VAL A 383 -13.52 32.38 -9.07
C VAL A 383 -13.40 32.98 -10.48
N GLN A 384 -13.11 34.28 -10.59
CA GLN A 384 -12.86 34.92 -11.88
C GLN A 384 -11.66 34.27 -12.59
N HIS A 385 -10.56 33.97 -11.88
CA HIS A 385 -9.42 33.25 -12.47
C HIS A 385 -9.77 31.82 -12.92
N VAL A 386 -10.73 31.16 -12.25
CA VAL A 386 -11.26 29.85 -12.67
C VAL A 386 -12.01 30.01 -13.99
N VAL A 387 -12.92 30.98 -14.10
CA VAL A 387 -13.66 31.26 -15.35
C VAL A 387 -12.72 31.58 -16.51
N GLU A 388 -11.70 32.41 -16.26
CA GLU A 388 -10.67 32.77 -17.24
C GLU A 388 -9.81 31.59 -17.71
N SER A 389 -9.85 30.45 -17.00
CA SER A 389 -9.17 29.23 -17.45
C SER A 389 -9.87 28.55 -18.63
N GLY A 390 -11.13 28.92 -18.93
CA GLY A 390 -11.94 28.32 -19.99
C GLY A 390 -12.65 27.01 -19.57
N CYS A 391 -12.57 26.63 -18.30
CA CYS A 391 -13.26 25.47 -17.75
C CYS A 391 -14.79 25.63 -17.80
N GLU A 392 -15.50 24.52 -17.65
CA GLU A 392 -16.94 24.54 -17.41
C GLU A 392 -17.24 24.95 -15.96
N ILE A 393 -18.34 25.66 -15.73
CA ILE A 393 -18.84 25.97 -14.38
C ILE A 393 -20.18 25.25 -14.14
N GLY A 394 -20.20 24.37 -13.15
CA GLY A 394 -21.40 23.72 -12.63
C GLY A 394 -21.84 24.32 -11.29
N LEU A 395 -23.07 24.03 -10.88
CA LEU A 395 -23.61 24.46 -9.59
C LEU A 395 -23.37 23.44 -8.47
N HIS A 396 -23.22 23.93 -7.24
CA HIS A 396 -22.92 23.11 -6.07
C HIS A 396 -23.62 23.62 -4.78
N GLY A 397 -24.93 23.86 -4.85
CA GLY A 397 -25.67 24.53 -3.77
C GLY A 397 -25.28 26.02 -3.61
N TYR A 398 -25.79 26.68 -2.57
CA TYR A 398 -25.38 28.05 -2.24
C TYR A 398 -24.31 28.02 -1.17
N ALA A 399 -24.64 27.54 0.04
CA ALA A 399 -23.74 27.34 1.15
C ALA A 399 -23.41 25.85 1.38
N HIS A 400 -23.35 25.06 0.30
CA HIS A 400 -23.05 23.63 0.33
C HIS A 400 -24.04 22.83 1.22
N GLU A 401 -25.33 23.13 1.09
CA GLU A 401 -26.42 22.52 1.85
C GLU A 401 -26.76 21.12 1.31
N GLY A 402 -26.85 20.13 2.20
CA GLY A 402 -27.32 18.78 1.83
C GLY A 402 -28.83 18.77 1.61
N ALA A 403 -29.32 17.99 0.63
CA ALA A 403 -30.75 18.00 0.30
C ALA A 403 -31.64 17.76 1.54
N TYR A 404 -31.28 16.84 2.44
CA TYR A 404 -32.07 16.56 3.65
C TYR A 404 -32.23 17.75 4.62
N GLN A 405 -31.39 18.78 4.50
CA GLN A 405 -31.47 20.00 5.32
C GLN A 405 -32.50 21.01 4.78
N LEU A 406 -32.94 20.85 3.52
CA LEU A 406 -33.81 21.78 2.84
C LEU A 406 -35.23 21.22 2.69
N THR A 407 -36.21 22.11 2.62
CA THR A 407 -37.50 21.84 1.97
C THR A 407 -37.36 21.99 0.44
N VAL A 408 -38.29 21.42 -0.32
CA VAL A 408 -38.28 21.54 -1.80
C VAL A 408 -38.33 23.01 -2.26
N GLU A 409 -39.05 23.87 -1.53
CA GLU A 409 -39.12 25.30 -1.84
C GLU A 409 -37.77 25.99 -1.59
N GLN A 410 -37.11 25.71 -0.46
CA GLN A 410 -35.77 26.25 -0.19
C GLN A 410 -34.76 25.78 -1.24
N GLU A 411 -34.83 24.52 -1.66
CA GLU A 411 -33.98 23.97 -2.72
C GLU A 411 -34.20 24.68 -4.07
N ARG A 412 -35.46 24.99 -4.41
CA ARG A 412 -35.82 25.80 -5.58
C ARG A 412 -35.26 27.22 -5.50
N GLU A 413 -35.39 27.87 -4.34
CA GLU A 413 -34.85 29.22 -4.11
C GLU A 413 -33.33 29.24 -4.26
N VAL A 414 -32.64 28.26 -3.68
CA VAL A 414 -31.19 28.06 -3.79
C VAL A 414 -30.77 27.86 -5.25
N LEU A 415 -31.43 26.95 -5.99
CA LEU A 415 -31.15 26.73 -7.41
C LEU A 415 -31.36 28.01 -8.23
N THR A 416 -32.47 28.71 -8.02
CA THR A 416 -32.78 29.98 -8.70
C THR A 416 -31.66 31.00 -8.47
N ARG A 417 -31.22 31.15 -7.22
CA ARG A 417 -30.16 32.08 -6.84
C ARG A 417 -28.82 31.71 -7.47
N CYS A 418 -28.43 30.44 -7.41
CA CYS A 418 -27.16 29.97 -7.98
C CYS A 418 -27.14 30.04 -9.51
N ILE A 419 -28.27 29.79 -10.18
CA ILE A 419 -28.41 30.01 -11.63
C ILE A 419 -28.17 31.49 -11.98
N ASP A 420 -28.77 32.42 -11.24
CA ASP A 420 -28.57 33.86 -11.46
C ASP A 420 -27.11 34.29 -11.27
N ILE A 421 -26.46 33.85 -10.17
CA ILE A 421 -25.05 34.13 -9.88
C ILE A 421 -24.15 33.58 -10.99
N SER A 422 -24.29 32.29 -11.33
CA SER A 422 -23.45 31.64 -12.35
C SER A 422 -23.67 32.22 -13.75
N THR A 423 -24.92 32.57 -14.09
CA THR A 423 -25.24 33.22 -15.38
C THR A 423 -24.61 34.60 -15.48
N LYS A 424 -24.63 35.40 -14.40
CA LYS A 424 -23.95 36.71 -14.35
C LYS A 424 -22.44 36.57 -14.48
N LEU A 425 -21.87 35.55 -13.86
CA LEU A 425 -20.43 35.29 -13.86
C LEU A 425 -19.92 34.82 -15.24
N THR A 426 -20.64 33.89 -15.88
CA THR A 426 -20.16 33.20 -17.10
C THR A 426 -20.80 33.69 -18.39
N GLY A 427 -21.88 34.47 -18.30
CA GLY A 427 -22.71 34.88 -19.44
C GLY A 427 -23.57 33.76 -20.03
N LYS A 428 -23.57 32.56 -19.44
CA LYS A 428 -24.33 31.41 -19.90
C LYS A 428 -25.05 30.76 -18.72
N LYS A 429 -26.23 30.19 -18.98
CA LYS A 429 -26.93 29.39 -17.98
C LYS A 429 -26.11 28.12 -17.67
N PRO A 430 -25.87 27.76 -16.40
CA PRO A 430 -25.19 26.52 -16.06
C PRO A 430 -26.03 25.32 -16.50
N VAL A 431 -25.36 24.28 -16.99
CA VAL A 431 -26.02 23.04 -17.47
C VAL A 431 -25.69 21.82 -16.61
N GLY A 432 -24.73 21.97 -15.67
CA GLY A 432 -24.28 20.93 -14.76
C GLY A 432 -24.59 21.23 -13.31
N TYR A 433 -24.92 20.18 -12.56
CA TYR A 433 -25.13 20.23 -11.13
C TYR A 433 -24.39 19.09 -10.43
N ARG A 434 -23.83 19.36 -9.25
CA ARG A 434 -23.44 18.33 -8.28
C ARG A 434 -24.05 18.67 -6.94
N ALA A 435 -24.70 17.71 -6.30
CA ALA A 435 -25.25 17.91 -4.96
C ALA A 435 -24.12 17.99 -3.93
N PRO A 436 -24.18 18.95 -2.98
CA PRO A 436 -23.32 18.95 -1.82
C PRO A 436 -23.28 17.58 -1.12
N LEU A 437 -22.08 17.03 -0.96
CA LEU A 437 -21.83 15.69 -0.38
C LEU A 437 -22.63 14.55 -1.07
N TYR A 438 -22.91 14.69 -2.36
CA TYR A 438 -23.74 13.79 -3.18
C TYR A 438 -25.15 13.54 -2.64
N GLN A 439 -25.67 14.42 -1.77
CA GLN A 439 -26.98 14.26 -1.16
C GLN A 439 -28.09 14.77 -2.08
N LEU A 440 -28.71 13.87 -2.84
CA LEU A 440 -29.87 14.14 -3.69
C LEU A 440 -31.16 13.57 -3.10
N ARG A 441 -32.29 14.18 -3.48
CA ARG A 441 -33.63 13.57 -3.38
C ARG A 441 -34.25 13.47 -4.77
N GLU A 442 -35.29 12.66 -4.89
CA GLU A 442 -36.08 12.58 -6.14
C GLU A 442 -36.61 13.95 -6.56
N SER A 443 -37.01 14.77 -5.58
CA SER A 443 -37.42 16.16 -5.79
C SER A 443 -36.30 17.03 -6.35
N THR A 444 -35.05 16.75 -6.00
CA THR A 444 -33.90 17.46 -6.58
C THR A 444 -33.82 17.18 -8.08
N LEU A 445 -33.94 15.92 -8.49
CA LEU A 445 -33.94 15.54 -9.91
C LEU A 445 -35.11 16.18 -10.67
N ASP A 446 -36.29 16.26 -10.06
CA ASP A 446 -37.44 16.98 -10.63
C ASP A 446 -37.15 18.46 -10.85
N LEU A 447 -36.53 19.13 -9.87
CA LEU A 447 -36.14 20.52 -9.99
C LEU A 447 -35.06 20.71 -11.06
N LEU A 448 -34.05 19.85 -11.13
CA LEU A 448 -33.00 19.93 -12.15
C LEU A 448 -33.58 19.81 -13.56
N GLU A 449 -34.55 18.93 -13.78
CA GLU A 449 -35.29 18.87 -15.05
C GLU A 449 -36.11 20.12 -15.32
N GLU A 450 -36.85 20.61 -14.33
CA GLU A 450 -37.67 21.82 -14.47
C GLU A 450 -36.81 23.04 -14.84
N PHE A 451 -35.64 23.16 -14.22
CA PHE A 451 -34.67 24.21 -14.53
C PHE A 451 -33.85 23.90 -15.79
N GLY A 452 -34.03 22.76 -16.44
CA GLY A 452 -33.40 22.42 -17.73
C GLY A 452 -31.90 22.17 -17.64
N PHE A 453 -31.43 21.55 -16.56
CA PHE A 453 -30.06 21.03 -16.48
C PHE A 453 -29.85 19.88 -17.47
N GLU A 454 -28.66 19.79 -18.05
CA GLU A 454 -28.30 18.70 -18.96
C GLU A 454 -27.79 17.48 -18.19
N TYR A 455 -27.11 17.69 -17.06
CA TYR A 455 -26.57 16.61 -16.26
C TYR A 455 -26.45 16.88 -14.76
N ASP A 456 -26.46 15.78 -14.01
CA ASP A 456 -26.04 15.66 -12.62
C ASP A 456 -24.73 14.86 -12.53
N ALA A 457 -23.91 15.12 -11.51
CA ALA A 457 -22.69 14.38 -11.23
C ALA A 457 -22.62 13.84 -9.79
N SER A 458 -23.74 13.33 -9.27
CA SER A 458 -23.87 12.90 -7.87
C SER A 458 -24.34 11.46 -7.68
N LEU A 459 -25.10 10.89 -8.61
CA LEU A 459 -25.56 9.50 -8.51
C LEU A 459 -24.48 8.49 -8.92
N THR A 460 -24.48 7.32 -8.26
CA THR A 460 -23.46 6.28 -8.40
C THR A 460 -24.03 4.92 -8.80
N ASP A 461 -25.14 4.88 -9.53
CA ASP A 461 -25.71 3.63 -10.07
C ASP A 461 -24.70 2.91 -10.98
N HIS A 462 -23.87 3.69 -11.66
CA HIS A 462 -22.70 3.25 -12.40
C HIS A 462 -21.47 3.98 -11.87
N ASP A 463 -20.29 3.49 -12.23
CA ASP A 463 -19.02 4.05 -11.75
C ASP A 463 -18.13 4.57 -12.87
N CYS A 464 -18.26 4.02 -14.09
CA CYS A 464 -17.46 4.37 -15.27
C CYS A 464 -18.30 4.57 -16.54
N HIS A 465 -19.63 4.53 -16.45
CA HIS A 465 -20.55 4.79 -17.55
C HIS A 465 -21.58 5.84 -17.17
N PRO A 466 -21.79 6.89 -17.99
CA PRO A 466 -22.93 7.77 -17.81
C PRO A 466 -24.25 7.00 -18.00
N PHE A 467 -25.31 7.49 -17.39
CA PHE A 467 -26.64 6.88 -17.47
C PHE A 467 -27.72 7.96 -17.39
N PHE A 468 -28.93 7.67 -17.86
CA PHE A 468 -30.05 8.59 -17.66
C PHE A 468 -30.53 8.54 -16.21
N ALA A 469 -30.79 9.71 -15.61
CA ALA A 469 -31.26 9.78 -14.24
C ALA A 469 -32.58 8.98 -14.08
N PRO A 470 -32.72 8.20 -13.00
CA PRO A 470 -33.86 7.32 -12.85
C PRO A 470 -35.12 8.08 -12.39
N LYS A 471 -36.30 7.62 -12.83
CA LYS A 471 -37.59 7.95 -12.21
C LYS A 471 -37.99 6.82 -11.25
N ARG A 472 -37.49 6.89 -10.02
CA ARG A 472 -37.81 5.92 -8.95
C ARG A 472 -38.71 6.57 -7.89
N PRO A 473 -39.67 5.83 -7.33
CA PRO A 473 -40.36 6.30 -6.12
C PRO A 473 -39.38 6.32 -4.93
N PRO A 474 -39.55 7.26 -3.97
CA PRO A 474 -38.73 7.28 -2.76
C PRO A 474 -38.80 5.96 -2.00
N LEU A 475 -37.64 5.41 -1.65
CA LEU A 475 -37.55 4.20 -0.84
C LEU A 475 -38.01 4.51 0.59
N GLN A 476 -38.83 3.62 1.14
CA GLN A 476 -39.32 3.74 2.52
C GLN A 476 -38.35 3.06 3.48
N PRO A 477 -37.80 3.76 4.49
CA PRO A 477 -36.99 3.14 5.52
C PRO A 477 -37.78 2.05 6.29
N ILE A 478 -37.07 1.05 6.78
CA ILE A 478 -37.67 -0.01 7.59
C ILE A 478 -38.23 0.60 8.89
N ASN A 479 -39.52 0.41 9.14
CA ASN A 479 -40.14 0.75 10.41
C ASN A 479 -40.24 -0.48 11.32
N PHE A 480 -39.24 -0.72 12.16
CA PHE A 480 -39.18 -1.87 13.08
C PHE A 480 -40.31 -1.93 14.13
N SER A 481 -41.17 -0.91 14.24
CA SER A 481 -42.37 -0.99 15.08
C SER A 481 -43.52 -1.76 14.43
N LEU A 482 -43.42 -2.09 13.15
CA LEU A 482 -44.43 -2.82 12.38
C LEU A 482 -44.07 -4.31 12.26
N SER A 483 -45.02 -5.12 11.77
CA SER A 483 -44.74 -6.50 11.36
C SER A 483 -43.70 -6.53 10.24
N ALA A 484 -42.81 -7.53 10.24
CA ALA A 484 -41.79 -7.70 9.21
C ALA A 484 -42.35 -7.76 7.78
N SER A 485 -43.61 -8.19 7.62
CA SER A 485 -44.33 -8.15 6.35
C SER A 485 -44.43 -6.75 5.73
N SER A 486 -44.24 -5.68 6.50
CA SER A 486 -44.26 -4.30 6.02
C SER A 486 -42.98 -3.87 5.29
N TRP A 487 -41.89 -4.64 5.37
CA TRP A 487 -40.64 -4.37 4.63
C TRP A 487 -40.06 -5.59 3.89
N MET A 488 -40.60 -6.80 4.11
CA MET A 488 -40.22 -8.01 3.38
C MET A 488 -40.85 -8.05 1.96
N HIS A 489 -40.61 -7.00 1.18
CA HIS A 489 -40.94 -6.91 -0.24
C HIS A 489 -39.74 -6.35 -1.01
N PRO A 490 -39.56 -6.70 -2.29
CA PRO A 490 -38.48 -6.14 -3.10
C PRO A 490 -38.67 -4.63 -3.32
N ILE A 491 -37.63 -3.99 -3.86
CA ILE A 491 -37.76 -2.62 -4.39
C ILE A 491 -38.84 -2.57 -5.48
N PRO A 492 -39.62 -1.48 -5.58
CA PRO A 492 -40.58 -1.32 -6.67
C PRO A 492 -39.86 -1.43 -8.04
N PRO A 493 -40.46 -2.10 -9.04
CA PRO A 493 -39.88 -2.18 -10.37
C PRO A 493 -39.68 -0.77 -10.94
N THR A 494 -38.54 -0.55 -11.58
CA THR A 494 -38.25 0.73 -12.24
C THR A 494 -39.13 0.85 -13.48
N THR A 495 -39.76 2.01 -13.68
CA THR A 495 -40.52 2.24 -14.92
C THR A 495 -39.57 2.38 -16.10
N GLU A 496 -40.01 2.01 -17.32
CA GLU A 496 -39.24 2.28 -18.55
C GLU A 496 -39.07 3.79 -18.83
N ASP A 497 -39.88 4.64 -18.16
CA ASP A 497 -39.76 6.09 -18.21
C ASP A 497 -38.45 6.55 -17.55
N ARG A 498 -37.58 7.17 -18.34
CA ARG A 498 -36.26 7.70 -17.93
C ARG A 498 -36.25 9.22 -18.03
N ARG A 499 -35.49 9.88 -17.16
CA ARG A 499 -35.29 11.33 -17.23
C ARG A 499 -34.42 11.68 -18.44
N PRO A 500 -34.59 12.83 -19.09
CA PRO A 500 -33.65 13.32 -20.10
C PRO A 500 -32.32 13.78 -19.49
N LEU A 501 -32.30 14.07 -18.18
CA LEU A 501 -31.12 14.42 -17.40
C LEU A 501 -30.11 13.26 -17.41
N VAL A 502 -28.86 13.54 -17.74
CA VAL A 502 -27.78 12.54 -17.71
C VAL A 502 -27.08 12.57 -16.35
N CYS A 503 -26.81 11.42 -15.76
CA CYS A 503 -25.91 11.28 -14.62
C CYS A 503 -24.52 10.91 -15.13
N VAL A 504 -23.54 11.76 -14.86
CA VAL A 504 -22.11 11.47 -15.09
C VAL A 504 -21.51 11.03 -13.76
N PRO A 505 -21.28 9.72 -13.54
CA PRO A 505 -20.96 9.23 -12.21
C PRO A 505 -19.62 9.78 -11.70
N CYS A 506 -19.62 10.14 -10.43
CA CYS A 506 -18.43 10.32 -9.60
C CYS A 506 -18.74 9.67 -8.26
N ASN A 507 -17.82 8.86 -7.74
CA ASN A 507 -18.06 8.10 -6.52
C ASN A 507 -17.00 8.41 -5.45
N TRP A 508 -17.24 7.91 -4.23
CA TRP A 508 -16.37 8.07 -3.07
C TRP A 508 -14.94 7.52 -3.26
N TYR A 509 -14.71 6.67 -4.26
CA TYR A 509 -13.40 6.10 -4.56
C TYR A 509 -12.60 6.92 -5.58
N MET A 510 -13.19 7.97 -6.15
CA MET A 510 -12.57 8.85 -7.15
C MET A 510 -12.50 10.31 -6.70
N GLU A 511 -12.48 10.55 -5.40
CA GLU A 511 -12.39 11.88 -4.82
C GLU A 511 -11.35 11.93 -3.70
N ASP A 512 -10.74 13.09 -3.50
CA ASP A 512 -9.58 13.29 -2.65
C ASP A 512 -9.90 13.63 -1.19
N MET A 513 -11.02 14.30 -0.93
CA MET A 513 -11.37 14.86 0.37
C MET A 513 -11.70 13.79 1.41
N THR A 514 -12.63 12.86 1.16
CA THR A 514 -12.99 11.85 2.19
C THR A 514 -11.79 11.09 2.77
N PRO A 515 -10.82 10.60 1.96
CA PRO A 515 -9.66 9.89 2.51
C PRO A 515 -8.57 10.81 3.10
N MET A 516 -8.39 12.03 2.57
CA MET A 516 -7.21 12.85 2.85
C MET A 516 -7.49 14.19 3.54
N GLN A 517 -8.74 14.56 3.78
CA GLN A 517 -9.13 15.72 4.59
C GLN A 517 -9.52 15.29 6.00
N TYR A 518 -8.86 15.89 7.00
CA TYR A 518 -9.31 15.78 8.38
C TYR A 518 -10.43 16.79 8.66
N LEU A 519 -11.54 16.30 9.21
CA LEU A 519 -12.72 17.06 9.61
C LEU A 519 -13.01 16.74 11.08
N PRO A 520 -12.76 17.67 12.02
CA PRO A 520 -12.67 17.38 13.44
C PRO A 520 -13.98 16.92 14.08
N HIS A 521 -15.12 17.28 13.48
CA HIS A 521 -16.46 16.99 14.00
C HIS A 521 -17.19 15.89 13.24
N THR A 522 -16.50 15.19 12.34
CA THR A 522 -17.06 14.08 11.57
C THR A 522 -16.55 12.76 12.15
N HIS A 523 -17.44 11.94 12.71
CA HIS A 523 -17.06 10.70 13.41
C HIS A 523 -16.28 9.69 12.55
N ASN A 524 -16.54 9.67 11.24
CA ASN A 524 -15.85 8.84 10.25
C ASN A 524 -14.79 9.61 9.46
N SER A 525 -14.25 10.70 10.01
CA SER A 525 -13.19 11.46 9.35
C SER A 525 -11.89 10.66 9.23
N HIS A 526 -11.24 10.80 8.07
CA HIS A 526 -9.87 10.35 7.84
C HIS A 526 -8.90 11.56 7.91
N GLY A 527 -8.11 11.81 6.86
CA GLY A 527 -7.19 12.95 6.81
C GLY A 527 -5.70 12.63 6.89
N TYR A 528 -5.35 11.37 7.15
CA TYR A 528 -3.95 10.92 7.26
C TYR A 528 -3.62 9.76 6.31
N THR A 529 -4.48 9.50 5.32
CA THR A 529 -4.22 8.48 4.31
C THR A 529 -3.06 8.91 3.43
N ASP A 530 -2.10 8.00 3.21
CA ASP A 530 -0.92 8.29 2.39
C ASP A 530 -1.33 8.54 0.93
N VAL A 531 -0.82 9.63 0.36
CA VAL A 531 -1.08 10.02 -1.04
C VAL A 531 -0.71 8.95 -2.05
N ARG A 532 0.26 8.06 -1.75
CA ARG A 532 0.63 6.95 -2.61
C ARG A 532 -0.42 5.84 -2.64
N VAL A 533 -1.16 5.65 -1.55
CA VAL A 533 -2.25 4.67 -1.50
C VAL A 533 -3.38 5.13 -2.42
N ILE A 534 -3.77 6.40 -2.33
CA ILE A 534 -4.82 6.97 -3.17
C ILE A 534 -4.39 7.00 -4.65
N GLU A 535 -3.16 7.42 -4.95
CA GLU A 535 -2.60 7.41 -6.31
C GLU A 535 -2.66 6.01 -6.94
N ASN A 536 -2.28 4.97 -6.18
CA ASN A 536 -2.32 3.58 -6.67
C ASN A 536 -3.76 3.09 -6.83
N LEU A 537 -4.65 3.39 -5.88
CA LEU A 537 -6.06 3.01 -5.97
C LEU A 537 -6.70 3.55 -7.27
N TRP A 538 -6.45 4.81 -7.61
CA TRP A 538 -6.98 5.39 -8.84
C TRP A 538 -6.33 4.79 -10.10
N ARG A 539 -5.02 4.47 -10.07
CA ARG A 539 -4.34 3.79 -11.19
C ARG A 539 -4.86 2.40 -11.44
N ASP A 540 -5.03 1.60 -10.38
CA ASP A 540 -5.53 0.23 -10.48
C ASP A 540 -6.94 0.22 -11.07
N ARG A 541 -7.78 1.16 -10.63
CA ARG A 541 -9.12 1.36 -11.19
C ARG A 541 -9.08 1.76 -12.67
N PHE A 542 -8.21 2.69 -13.06
CA PHE A 542 -8.04 3.06 -14.47
C PHE A 542 -7.64 1.87 -15.34
N LEU A 543 -6.65 1.08 -14.90
CA LEU A 543 -6.16 -0.08 -15.65
C LEU A 543 -7.25 -1.13 -15.82
N TRP A 544 -8.02 -1.41 -14.77
CA TRP A 544 -9.12 -2.36 -14.86
C TRP A 544 -10.21 -1.88 -15.83
N ILE A 545 -10.64 -0.61 -15.71
CA ILE A 545 -11.65 -0.02 -16.62
C ILE A 545 -11.16 -0.08 -18.07
N ARG A 546 -9.91 0.31 -18.32
CA ARG A 546 -9.31 0.29 -19.64
C ARG A 546 -9.34 -1.09 -20.30
N GLU A 547 -9.15 -2.15 -19.54
CA GLU A 547 -9.09 -3.52 -20.05
C GLU A 547 -10.47 -4.16 -20.22
N ASN A 548 -11.47 -3.72 -19.46
CA ASN A 548 -12.72 -4.45 -19.29
C ASN A 548 -13.97 -3.67 -19.76
N GLU A 549 -13.87 -2.36 -19.99
CA GLU A 549 -15.02 -1.52 -20.31
C GLU A 549 -14.96 -0.94 -21.74
N GLU A 550 -16.13 -0.81 -22.37
CA GLU A 550 -16.28 -0.26 -23.73
C GLU A 550 -16.75 1.20 -23.68
N ASP A 551 -15.98 2.10 -24.30
CA ASP A 551 -16.19 3.56 -24.25
C ASP A 551 -16.40 4.15 -22.84
N PRO A 552 -15.55 3.81 -21.85
CA PRO A 552 -15.76 4.26 -20.47
C PRO A 552 -15.41 5.74 -20.28
N ILE A 553 -15.90 6.27 -19.16
CA ILE A 553 -15.40 7.50 -18.55
C ILE A 553 -14.53 7.16 -17.33
N PHE A 554 -13.62 8.08 -16.99
CA PHE A 554 -12.81 7.99 -15.79
C PHE A 554 -12.90 9.30 -15.00
N PRO A 555 -13.81 9.38 -14.00
CA PRO A 555 -13.98 10.59 -13.22
C PRO A 555 -12.82 10.77 -12.24
N VAL A 556 -12.35 12.00 -12.05
CA VAL A 556 -11.38 12.38 -11.03
C VAL A 556 -11.91 13.64 -10.36
N LEU A 557 -12.23 13.57 -9.07
CA LEU A 557 -12.69 14.70 -8.27
C LEU A 557 -11.59 15.20 -7.34
N MET A 558 -11.43 16.51 -7.34
CA MET A 558 -10.48 17.26 -6.54
C MET A 558 -11.19 18.36 -5.76
N HIS A 559 -10.73 18.66 -4.55
CA HIS A 559 -11.20 19.83 -3.80
C HIS A 559 -10.01 20.75 -3.52
N PRO A 560 -10.05 22.07 -3.81
CA PRO A 560 -8.96 22.99 -3.48
C PRO A 560 -8.57 22.95 -2.00
N ASP A 561 -9.52 22.62 -1.13
CA ASP A 561 -9.36 22.33 0.29
C ASP A 561 -8.27 21.29 0.55
N THR A 562 -8.29 20.19 -0.21
CA THR A 562 -7.44 19.01 -0.03
C THR A 562 -6.34 18.93 -1.08
N SER A 563 -6.74 18.91 -2.36
CA SER A 563 -5.86 18.93 -3.53
C SER A 563 -4.92 20.13 -3.58
N GLY A 564 -5.27 21.24 -2.92
CA GLY A 564 -4.41 22.41 -2.79
C GLY A 564 -3.24 22.24 -1.82
N MET A 565 -3.26 21.23 -0.95
CA MET A 565 -2.20 20.97 0.02
C MET A 565 -0.90 20.54 -0.66
N ALA A 566 0.24 20.95 -0.10
CA ALA A 566 1.54 20.80 -0.74
C ALA A 566 1.95 19.33 -1.01
N HIS A 567 1.52 18.40 -0.17
CA HIS A 567 1.81 16.97 -0.34
C HIS A 567 0.81 16.27 -1.27
N VAL A 568 -0.45 16.74 -1.34
CA VAL A 568 -1.50 16.18 -2.20
C VAL A 568 -1.37 16.68 -3.64
N ILE A 569 -1.06 17.95 -3.87
CA ILE A 569 -0.98 18.49 -5.26
C ILE A 569 0.06 17.74 -6.11
N GLY A 570 1.16 17.30 -5.49
CA GLY A 570 2.18 16.49 -6.17
C GLY A 570 1.67 15.11 -6.57
N MET A 571 0.70 14.54 -5.85
CA MET A 571 0.01 13.30 -6.21
C MET A 571 -0.81 13.47 -7.48
N LEU A 572 -1.62 14.52 -7.53
CA LEU A 572 -2.51 14.81 -8.66
C LEU A 572 -1.71 15.14 -9.91
N GLU A 573 -0.64 15.92 -9.78
CA GLU A 573 0.23 16.20 -10.91
C GLU A 573 0.84 14.92 -11.50
N ARG A 574 1.29 13.98 -10.65
CA ARG A 574 1.81 12.68 -11.11
C ARG A 574 0.74 11.85 -11.79
N LEU A 575 -0.46 11.77 -11.21
CA LEU A 575 -1.55 10.99 -11.77
C LEU A 575 -2.02 11.57 -13.11
N LEU A 576 -2.29 12.87 -13.19
CA LEU A 576 -2.77 13.52 -14.41
C LEU A 576 -1.71 13.47 -15.51
N THR A 577 -0.43 13.59 -15.15
CA THR A 577 0.69 13.35 -16.10
C THR A 577 0.70 11.91 -16.59
N TRP A 578 0.48 10.93 -15.69
CA TRP A 578 0.41 9.52 -16.04
C TRP A 578 -0.80 9.22 -16.95
N LEU A 579 -1.98 9.76 -16.66
CA LEU A 579 -3.17 9.65 -17.51
C LEU A 579 -2.91 10.22 -18.91
N LYS A 580 -2.30 11.41 -19.00
CA LYS A 580 -1.89 12.02 -20.27
C LYS A 580 -0.85 11.19 -21.02
N GLY A 581 -0.04 10.40 -20.31
CA GLY A 581 0.94 9.50 -20.89
C GLY A 581 0.35 8.38 -21.77
N TRP A 582 -0.95 8.11 -21.65
CA TRP A 582 -1.66 7.13 -22.49
C TRP A 582 -2.03 7.65 -23.89
N GLY A 583 -1.71 8.91 -24.21
CA GLY A 583 -1.83 9.45 -25.56
C GLY A 583 -3.25 9.40 -26.11
N ASP A 584 -3.41 8.91 -27.34
CA ASP A 584 -4.67 8.91 -28.10
C ASP A 584 -5.76 7.99 -27.49
N GLU A 585 -5.41 7.13 -26.53
CA GLU A 585 -6.39 6.32 -25.79
C GLU A 585 -7.21 7.15 -24.81
N VAL A 586 -6.71 8.33 -24.42
CA VAL A 586 -7.29 9.14 -23.35
C VAL A 586 -7.65 10.52 -23.87
N GLU A 587 -8.83 11.02 -23.49
CA GLU A 587 -9.26 12.38 -23.79
C GLU A 587 -9.84 13.06 -22.55
N PHE A 588 -9.29 14.22 -22.20
CA PHE A 588 -9.83 15.05 -21.14
C PHE A 588 -11.04 15.82 -21.67
N CYS A 589 -12.17 15.67 -21.01
CA CYS A 589 -13.43 16.31 -21.37
C CYS A 589 -14.02 17.06 -20.18
N GLN A 590 -14.68 18.17 -20.48
CA GLN A 590 -15.60 18.77 -19.52
C GLN A 590 -16.77 17.80 -19.28
N THR A 591 -17.29 17.75 -18.06
CA THR A 591 -18.39 16.85 -17.67
C THR A 591 -19.61 17.03 -18.57
N GLY A 592 -19.94 18.27 -18.97
CA GLY A 592 -21.03 18.53 -19.90
C GLY A 592 -20.80 17.99 -21.32
N GLU A 593 -19.55 17.92 -21.79
CA GLU A 593 -19.24 17.28 -23.08
C GLU A 593 -19.46 15.78 -23.03
N ILE A 594 -19.12 15.14 -21.90
CA ILE A 594 -19.38 13.72 -21.66
C ILE A 594 -20.88 13.45 -21.64
N ALA A 595 -21.66 14.28 -20.94
CA ALA A 595 -23.11 14.15 -20.87
C ALA A 595 -23.76 14.27 -22.26
N ARG A 596 -23.37 15.26 -23.06
CA ARG A 596 -23.88 15.43 -24.43
C ARG A 596 -23.48 14.28 -25.34
N TRP A 597 -22.21 13.86 -25.31
CA TRP A 597 -21.74 12.70 -26.07
C TRP A 597 -22.56 11.44 -25.77
N PHE A 598 -22.77 11.15 -24.48
CA PHE A 598 -23.58 10.01 -24.07
C PHE A 598 -25.02 10.14 -24.59
N ARG A 599 -25.64 11.32 -24.40
CA ARG A 599 -27.01 11.56 -24.83
C ARG A 599 -27.19 11.41 -26.35
N GLU A 600 -26.29 11.96 -27.15
CA GLU A 600 -26.29 11.84 -28.62
C GLU A 600 -26.17 10.38 -29.04
N ARG A 601 -25.25 9.63 -28.42
CA ARG A 601 -25.05 8.20 -28.67
C ARG A 601 -26.31 7.38 -28.37
N GLU A 602 -26.92 7.57 -27.19
CA GLU A 602 -28.06 6.76 -26.74
C GLU A 602 -29.40 7.16 -27.39
N LEU A 603 -29.53 8.40 -27.84
CA LEU A 603 -30.74 8.87 -28.53
C LEU A 603 -30.62 8.80 -30.06
N GLY A 604 -29.43 8.59 -30.60
CA GLY A 604 -29.17 8.55 -32.05
C GLY A 604 -29.43 9.88 -32.75
N VAL A 605 -29.18 11.00 -32.06
CA VAL A 605 -29.44 12.38 -32.52
C VAL A 605 -28.15 13.09 -32.87
#